data_AF-A0A834WNT0-F1
#
_entry.id   AF-A0A834WNT0-F1
#
_cell.length_a   1.000
_cell.length_b   1.000
_cell.length_c   1.000
_cell.angle_alpha   90.00
_cell.angle_beta   90.00
_cell.angle_gamma   90.00
#
_symmetry.space_group_name_H-M   'P 1'
#
loop_
_entity.id
_entity.type
_entity.pdbx_description
1 polymer ?
#
loop_
_entity_poly.entity_id
_entity_poly.type
_entity_poly.pdbx_seq_one_letter_code
_entity_poly.pdbx_strand_id
1 'polypeptide(L)'
;MVLAAIIYTRAKVENFCDAYYSIEKYITTYSGLVSPLPGLNTLEEIDLLPPPLRRLPGRPKKSRRREKDEAPPSDVRRKLSTIKCTNCGQLGHNKRSCQRAPIKAKEKKQGASTSASQTSTRREIQEYASVQAKAKSQLKAKRTKRYIRENQASEAPPNPTTQESMTERSDTGGVANVF
;
A
#
# COMPACT_ATOMS: atom_id res chain seq x y z
N MET A 1 20.81 -5.23 -23.10
CA MET A 1 21.78 -5.17 -24.22
C MET A 1 21.14 -5.42 -25.59
N VAL A 2 20.21 -6.37 -25.73
CA VAL A 2 19.55 -6.70 -27.01
C VAL A 2 18.79 -5.52 -27.64
N LEU A 3 17.95 -4.82 -26.88
CA LEU A 3 17.22 -3.64 -27.39
C LEU A 3 18.16 -2.51 -27.86
N ALA A 4 19.26 -2.28 -27.12
CA ALA A 4 20.24 -1.25 -27.48
C ALA A 4 20.96 -1.59 -28.81
N ALA A 5 21.26 -2.86 -29.06
CA ALA A 5 21.83 -3.32 -30.32
C ALA A 5 20.84 -3.20 -31.49
N ILE A 6 19.57 -3.54 -31.29
CA ILE A 6 18.51 -3.40 -32.32
C ILE A 6 18.32 -1.93 -32.73
N ILE A 7 18.25 -1.04 -31.74
CA ILE A 7 18.15 0.41 -31.97
C ILE A 7 19.39 0.94 -32.70
N TYR A 8 20.58 0.46 -32.32
CA TYR A 8 21.84 0.82 -32.99
C TYR A 8 21.85 0.40 -34.47
N THR A 9 21.32 -0.78 -34.79
CA THR A 9 21.18 -1.28 -36.17
C THR A 9 20.04 -0.62 -36.96
N ARG A 10 19.33 0.36 -36.38
CA ARG A 10 18.15 1.03 -36.97
C ARG A 10 17.07 0.04 -37.44
N ALA A 11 17.02 -1.14 -36.84
CA ALA A 11 16.01 -2.14 -37.15
C ALA A 11 14.76 -1.90 -36.29
N LYS A 12 13.59 -2.29 -36.81
CA LYS A 12 12.33 -2.18 -36.08
C LYS A 12 12.31 -3.23 -34.97
N VAL A 13 12.04 -2.79 -33.74
CA VAL A 13 11.98 -3.67 -32.56
C VAL A 13 10.88 -4.72 -32.69
N GLU A 14 9.77 -4.36 -33.32
CA GLU A 14 8.60 -5.22 -33.54
C GLU A 14 8.95 -6.53 -34.29
N ASN A 15 9.94 -6.50 -35.18
CA ASN A 15 10.37 -7.67 -35.94
C ASN A 15 11.11 -8.72 -35.10
N PHE A 16 11.58 -8.34 -33.91
CA PHE A 16 12.28 -9.22 -32.97
C PHE A 16 11.38 -9.65 -31.80
N CYS A 17 10.15 -9.16 -31.74
CA CYS A 17 9.16 -9.59 -30.78
C CYS A 17 8.52 -10.91 -31.27
N ASP A 18 8.38 -11.88 -30.37
CA ASP A 18 7.65 -13.11 -30.66
C ASP A 18 6.17 -12.78 -30.94
N ALA A 19 5.55 -13.51 -31.87
CA ALA A 19 4.13 -13.41 -32.18
C ALA A 19 3.24 -13.67 -30.95
N TYR A 20 3.76 -14.33 -29.91
CA TYR A 20 3.07 -14.51 -28.63
C TYR A 20 2.74 -13.20 -27.90
N TYR A 21 3.47 -12.12 -28.17
CA TYR A 21 3.26 -10.81 -27.55
C TYR A 21 2.31 -9.91 -28.35
N SER A 22 1.54 -10.45 -29.31
CA SER A 22 0.55 -9.69 -30.06
C SER A 22 -0.68 -9.33 -29.22
N ILE A 23 -1.35 -8.22 -29.59
CA ILE A 23 -2.60 -7.79 -28.96
C ILE A 23 -3.67 -8.89 -29.09
N GLU A 24 -3.72 -9.58 -30.22
CA GLU A 24 -4.66 -10.68 -30.46
C GLU A 24 -4.47 -11.82 -29.45
N LYS A 25 -3.22 -12.20 -29.15
CA LYS A 25 -2.90 -13.22 -28.14
C LYS A 25 -3.23 -12.75 -26.73
N TYR A 26 -2.99 -11.49 -26.42
CA TYR A 26 -3.43 -10.89 -25.16
C TYR A 26 -4.95 -10.99 -24.98
N ILE A 27 -5.72 -10.53 -25.98
CA ILE A 27 -7.18 -10.60 -25.97
C ILE A 27 -7.64 -12.06 -25.85
N THR A 28 -7.06 -12.98 -26.60
CA THR A 28 -7.39 -14.41 -26.54
C THR A 28 -7.09 -15.03 -25.17
N THR A 29 -5.98 -14.64 -24.53
CA THR A 29 -5.59 -15.17 -23.22
C THR A 29 -6.55 -14.71 -22.11
N TYR A 30 -7.03 -13.47 -22.22
CA TYR A 30 -7.95 -12.85 -21.26
C TYR A 30 -9.40 -12.81 -21.75
N SER A 31 -9.73 -13.50 -22.85
CA SER A 31 -11.12 -13.55 -23.36
C SER A 31 -12.02 -14.41 -22.49
N GLY A 32 -11.43 -15.25 -21.63
CA GLY A 32 -12.16 -16.02 -20.66
C GLY A 32 -12.85 -15.12 -19.64
N LEU A 33 -14.15 -15.30 -19.46
CA LEU A 33 -14.90 -14.66 -18.39
C LEU A 33 -14.48 -15.29 -17.06
N VAL A 34 -13.80 -14.53 -16.21
CA VAL A 34 -13.65 -14.90 -14.80
C VAL A 34 -14.99 -14.62 -14.13
N SER A 35 -15.75 -15.68 -13.83
CA SER A 35 -16.98 -15.52 -13.05
C SER A 35 -16.64 -14.80 -11.75
N PRO A 36 -17.42 -13.77 -11.35
CA PRO A 36 -17.29 -13.22 -10.02
C PRO A 36 -17.46 -14.35 -9.02
N LEU A 37 -16.70 -14.30 -7.93
CA LEU A 37 -16.94 -15.21 -6.82
C LEU A 37 -18.39 -15.02 -6.34
N PRO A 38 -19.13 -16.11 -6.07
CA PRO A 38 -20.46 -16.01 -5.51
C PRO A 38 -20.42 -15.14 -4.25
N GLY A 39 -21.40 -14.26 -4.11
CA GLY A 39 -21.54 -13.44 -2.90
C GLY A 39 -21.74 -14.32 -1.67
N LEU A 40 -21.37 -13.83 -0.49
CA LEU A 40 -21.55 -14.57 0.76
C LEU A 40 -23.01 -15.04 0.97
N ASN A 41 -23.98 -14.29 0.44
CA ASN A 41 -25.41 -14.59 0.49
C ASN A 41 -25.84 -15.75 -0.43
N THR A 42 -24.98 -16.17 -1.37
CA THR A 42 -25.20 -17.29 -2.31
C THR A 42 -24.37 -18.52 -1.96
N LEU A 43 -23.51 -18.43 -0.93
CA LEU A 43 -22.80 -19.57 -0.41
C LEU A 43 -23.79 -20.37 0.45
N GLU A 44 -24.00 -21.63 0.10
CA GLU A 44 -24.71 -22.56 0.97
C GLU A 44 -23.95 -22.65 2.31
N GLU A 45 -24.70 -22.72 3.42
CA GLU A 45 -24.13 -22.92 4.74
C GLU A 45 -23.60 -24.36 4.83
N ILE A 46 -22.37 -24.53 4.36
CA ILE A 46 -21.65 -25.80 4.42
C ILE A 46 -20.94 -25.84 5.78
N ASP A 47 -21.19 -26.89 6.56
CA ASP A 47 -20.44 -27.20 7.77
C ASP A 47 -18.99 -27.57 7.41
N LEU A 48 -18.15 -26.55 7.24
CA LEU A 48 -16.73 -26.70 6.97
C LEU A 48 -16.02 -27.03 8.28
N LEU A 49 -15.67 -28.30 8.47
CA LEU A 49 -14.73 -28.64 9.55
C LEU A 49 -13.40 -27.94 9.29
N PRO A 50 -12.82 -27.27 10.31
CA PRO A 50 -11.52 -26.66 10.17
C PRO A 50 -10.49 -27.73 9.80
N PRO A 51 -9.53 -27.43 8.91
CA PRO A 51 -8.49 -28.38 8.57
C PRO A 51 -7.76 -28.84 9.83
N PRO A 52 -7.37 -30.12 9.93
CA PRO A 52 -6.73 -30.64 11.12
C PRO A 52 -5.43 -29.89 11.38
N LEU A 53 -5.35 -29.23 12.55
CA LEU A 53 -4.17 -28.49 12.96
C LEU A 53 -3.03 -29.48 13.24
N ARG A 54 -2.01 -29.49 12.38
CA ARG A 54 -0.76 -30.23 12.60
C ARG A 54 0.29 -29.28 13.20
N ARG A 55 0.91 -29.69 14.30
CA ARG A 55 2.11 -28.98 14.81
C ARG A 55 3.26 -29.29 13.87
N LEU A 56 3.75 -28.27 13.16
CA LEU A 56 4.97 -28.42 12.37
C LEU A 56 6.14 -28.74 13.31
N PRO A 57 7.13 -29.53 12.86
CA PRO A 57 8.37 -29.69 13.61
C PRO A 57 8.98 -28.32 13.85
N GLY A 58 9.22 -28.00 15.13
CA GLY A 58 9.87 -26.76 15.50
C GLY A 58 11.31 -26.70 14.99
N ARG A 59 11.93 -25.52 15.11
CA ARG A 59 13.34 -25.34 14.80
C ARG A 59 14.20 -26.40 15.51
N PRO A 60 15.14 -27.07 14.81
CA PRO A 60 16.10 -27.97 15.44
C PRO A 60 16.84 -27.29 16.59
N LYS A 61 17.12 -28.06 17.66
CA LYS A 61 17.88 -27.55 18.80
C LYS A 61 19.29 -27.18 18.35
N LYS A 62 19.82 -26.06 18.86
CA LYS A 62 21.20 -25.62 18.58
C LYS A 62 22.26 -26.63 19.03
N SER A 63 21.97 -27.41 20.07
CA SER A 63 22.82 -28.49 20.57
C SER A 63 22.03 -29.79 20.69
N ARG A 64 22.68 -30.91 20.38
CA ARG A 64 22.14 -32.25 20.65
C ARG A 64 21.93 -32.47 22.15
N ARG A 65 21.04 -33.41 22.49
CA ARG A 65 20.95 -33.95 23.86
C ARG A 65 22.23 -34.74 24.15
N ARG A 66 22.75 -34.60 25.36
CA ARG A 66 23.92 -35.34 25.85
C ARG A 66 23.47 -36.60 26.57
N GLU A 67 24.27 -37.65 26.48
CA GLU A 67 24.08 -38.89 27.24
C GLU A 67 24.59 -38.73 28.68
N LYS A 68 24.24 -39.68 29.55
CA LYS A 68 24.52 -39.56 31.00
C LYS A 68 26.02 -39.47 31.32
N ASP A 69 26.86 -40.09 30.50
CA ASP A 69 28.30 -40.20 30.75
C ASP A 69 29.13 -39.13 30.01
N GLU A 70 28.49 -38.23 29.26
CA GLU A 70 29.19 -37.16 28.56
C GLU A 70 29.52 -35.98 29.49
N ALA A 71 30.79 -35.59 29.53
CA ALA A 71 31.25 -34.44 30.30
C ALA A 71 30.47 -33.16 29.92
N PRO A 72 30.13 -32.28 30.88
CA PRO A 72 29.42 -31.02 30.60
C PRO A 72 30.27 -30.08 29.73
N PRO A 73 29.66 -29.10 29.04
CA PRO A 73 30.42 -28.17 28.22
C PRO A 73 31.38 -27.39 29.13
N SER A 74 32.64 -27.23 28.70
CA SER A 74 33.66 -26.43 29.39
C SER A 74 33.22 -24.98 29.60
N ASP A 75 32.33 -24.48 28.75
CA ASP A 75 31.87 -23.09 28.74
C ASP A 75 30.68 -22.79 29.64
N VAL A 76 30.38 -23.65 30.63
CA VAL A 76 29.56 -23.22 31.75
C VAL A 76 30.43 -22.35 32.66
N ARG A 77 30.75 -21.12 32.22
CA ARG A 77 31.02 -20.00 33.12
C ARG A 77 29.74 -19.79 33.93
N ARG A 78 29.52 -20.63 34.95
CA ARG A 78 28.53 -20.38 35.99
C ARG A 78 28.89 -19.01 36.51
N LYS A 79 28.06 -18.02 36.19
CA LYS A 79 28.09 -16.70 36.81
C LYS A 79 27.66 -16.86 38.27
N LEU A 80 28.39 -17.67 39.05
CA LEU A 80 28.48 -17.57 40.50
C LEU A 80 29.43 -16.41 40.83
N SER A 81 29.30 -15.30 40.10
CA SER A 81 29.96 -14.06 40.49
C SER A 81 29.20 -13.59 41.70
N THR A 82 29.86 -13.58 42.84
CA THR A 82 29.32 -13.08 44.10
C THR A 82 28.69 -11.71 43.85
N ILE A 83 27.38 -11.61 44.09
CA ILE A 83 26.61 -10.41 43.75
C ILE A 83 27.12 -9.26 44.60
N LYS A 84 27.64 -8.21 43.95
CA LYS A 84 28.02 -6.95 44.62
C LYS A 84 26.86 -5.98 44.62
N CYS A 85 26.52 -5.46 45.78
CA CYS A 85 25.46 -4.47 45.93
C CYS A 85 25.95 -3.10 45.39
N THR A 86 25.22 -2.51 44.45
CA THR A 86 25.55 -1.17 43.93
C THR A 86 25.22 -0.04 44.90
N ASN A 87 24.44 -0.32 45.95
CA ASN A 87 24.12 0.66 46.99
C ASN A 87 25.23 0.72 48.05
N CYS A 88 25.65 -0.42 48.59
CA CYS A 88 26.56 -0.46 49.73
C CYS A 88 27.96 -1.02 49.41
N GLY A 89 28.19 -1.49 48.18
CA GLY A 89 29.46 -2.08 47.72
C GLY A 89 29.72 -3.50 48.22
N GLN A 90 28.94 -4.01 49.17
CA GLN A 90 29.17 -5.31 49.80
C GLN A 90 28.72 -6.48 48.93
N LEU A 91 29.41 -7.61 49.11
CA LEU A 91 29.12 -8.87 48.43
C LEU A 91 28.00 -9.65 49.13
N GLY A 92 27.28 -10.49 48.38
CA GLY A 92 26.27 -11.42 48.92
C GLY A 92 24.82 -10.95 48.79
N HIS A 93 24.56 -9.72 48.36
CA HIS A 93 23.20 -9.21 48.13
C HIS A 93 23.16 -8.15 47.02
N ASN A 94 21.96 -7.90 46.47
CA ASN A 94 21.77 -6.89 45.42
C ASN A 94 21.19 -5.59 46.01
N LYS A 95 21.07 -4.54 45.19
CA LYS A 95 20.47 -3.26 45.61
C LYS A 95 19.03 -3.40 46.14
N ARG A 96 18.27 -4.39 45.65
CA ARG A 96 16.86 -4.59 46.03
C ARG A 96 16.72 -5.15 47.44
N SER A 97 17.63 -6.02 47.86
CA SER A 97 17.64 -6.62 49.20
C SER A 97 18.63 -5.92 50.16
N CYS A 98 19.06 -4.70 49.84
CA CYS A 98 19.99 -3.95 50.68
C CYS A 98 19.22 -3.27 51.82
N GLN A 99 19.64 -3.51 53.07
CA GLN A 99 19.04 -2.92 54.27
C GLN A 99 19.51 -1.48 54.54
N ARG A 100 20.52 -0.99 53.80
CA ARG A 100 21.00 0.40 53.94
C ARG A 100 20.12 1.36 53.14
N ALA A 101 19.95 2.59 53.65
CA ALA A 101 19.26 3.65 52.94
C ALA A 101 19.83 3.83 51.51
N PRO A 102 18.98 4.16 50.52
CA PRO A 102 19.43 4.36 49.15
C PRO A 102 20.36 5.57 49.08
N ILE A 103 21.63 5.33 48.72
CA ILE A 103 22.56 6.41 48.43
C ILE A 103 22.14 6.99 47.07
N LYS A 104 21.86 8.29 47.00
CA LYS A 104 21.62 8.98 45.72
C LYS A 104 22.89 8.84 44.88
N ALA A 105 22.84 7.98 43.87
CA ALA A 105 23.96 7.82 42.96
C ALA A 105 24.21 9.16 42.25
N LYS A 106 25.44 9.65 42.27
CA LYS A 106 25.85 10.73 41.36
C LYS A 106 25.56 10.25 39.94
N GLU A 107 24.80 11.04 39.19
CA GLU A 107 24.43 10.74 37.81
C GLU A 107 25.69 10.39 37.02
N LYS A 108 25.80 9.12 36.60
CA LYS A 108 26.79 8.75 35.61
C LYS A 108 26.35 9.39 34.31
N LYS A 109 27.05 10.44 33.89
CA LYS A 109 26.95 11.00 32.53
C LYS A 109 27.15 9.85 31.54
N GLN A 110 26.06 9.40 30.92
CA GLN A 110 26.14 8.55 29.73
C GLN A 110 26.60 9.47 28.60
N GLY A 111 27.69 9.07 27.94
CA GLY A 111 28.34 9.85 26.90
C GLY A 111 27.36 10.28 25.81
N ALA A 112 27.36 11.57 25.52
CA ALA A 112 26.67 12.15 24.38
C ALA A 112 27.43 11.75 23.11
N SER A 113 26.85 10.86 22.32
CA SER A 113 27.17 10.72 20.90
C SER A 113 25.91 10.30 20.18
N THR A 114 25.54 11.08 19.14
CA THR A 114 24.40 10.95 18.21
C THR A 114 23.10 11.70 18.58
N SER A 115 23.12 13.04 18.49
CA SER A 115 21.88 13.86 18.54
C SER A 115 21.64 14.72 17.29
N ALA A 116 22.54 14.70 16.29
CA ALA A 116 22.45 15.58 15.12
C ALA A 116 21.75 14.93 13.89
N SER A 117 21.85 13.61 13.69
CA SER A 117 21.28 12.95 12.49
C SER A 117 19.78 12.65 12.56
N GLN A 118 19.17 12.70 13.75
CA GLN A 118 17.74 12.36 13.91
C GLN A 118 16.80 13.56 13.69
N THR A 119 17.33 14.79 13.75
CA THR A 119 16.54 16.02 13.57
C THR A 119 16.37 16.41 12.11
N SER A 120 17.31 16.09 11.22
CA SER A 120 17.20 16.36 9.77
C SER A 120 16.16 15.45 9.10
N THR A 121 16.23 14.15 9.36
CA THR A 121 15.29 13.15 8.83
C THR A 121 13.85 13.41 9.25
N ARG A 122 13.61 13.87 10.48
CA ARG A 122 12.26 14.22 10.95
C ARG A 122 11.68 15.45 10.23
N ARG A 123 12.52 16.45 9.92
CA ARG A 123 12.09 17.66 9.18
C ARG A 123 11.75 17.33 7.73
N GLU A 124 12.56 16.52 7.06
CA GLU A 124 12.33 16.08 5.68
C GLU A 124 11.03 15.27 5.54
N ILE A 125 10.77 14.34 6.47
CA ILE A 125 9.54 13.55 6.49
C ILE A 125 8.30 14.45 6.71
N GLN A 126 8.42 15.44 7.60
CA GLN A 126 7.33 16.37 7.90
C GLN A 126 7.05 17.33 6.73
N GLU A 127 8.09 17.77 6.03
CA GLU A 127 7.98 18.63 4.85
C GLU A 127 7.31 17.89 3.68
N TYR A 128 7.75 16.66 3.38
CA TYR A 128 7.15 15.82 2.34
C TYR A 128 5.67 15.53 2.59
N ALA A 129 5.30 15.23 3.83
CA ALA A 129 3.90 15.02 4.22
C ALA A 129 3.04 16.27 3.99
N SER A 130 3.57 17.46 4.27
CA SER A 130 2.86 18.72 4.08
C SER A 130 2.65 19.08 2.60
N VAL A 131 3.64 18.79 1.76
CA VAL A 131 3.58 19.02 0.30
C VAL A 131 2.55 18.08 -0.34
N GLN A 132 2.56 16.80 0.04
CA GLN A 132 1.58 15.81 -0.44
C GLN A 132 0.14 16.16 -0.03
N ALA A 133 -0.07 16.65 1.20
CA ALA A 133 -1.38 17.08 1.67
C ALA A 133 -1.92 18.29 0.87
N LYS A 134 -1.06 19.27 0.57
CA LYS A 134 -1.40 20.44 -0.26
C LYS A 134 -1.72 20.07 -1.70
N ALA A 135 -0.96 19.15 -2.32
CA ALA A 135 -1.24 18.69 -3.68
C ALA A 135 -2.61 17.99 -3.79
N LYS A 136 -2.95 17.15 -2.80
CA LYS A 136 -4.24 16.45 -2.75
C LYS A 136 -5.42 17.41 -2.56
N SER A 137 -5.29 18.43 -1.70
CA SER A 137 -6.36 19.41 -1.49
C SER A 137 -6.61 20.26 -2.74
N GLN A 138 -5.55 20.66 -3.45
CA GLN A 138 -5.66 21.39 -4.71
C GLN A 138 -6.31 20.56 -5.82
N LEU A 139 -5.97 19.28 -5.95
CA LEU A 139 -6.59 18.38 -6.93
C LEU A 139 -8.09 18.20 -6.65
N LYS A 140 -8.46 18.05 -5.36
CA LYS A 140 -9.86 17.97 -4.93
C LYS A 140 -10.62 19.25 -5.29
N ALA A 141 -10.05 20.43 -5.02
CA ALA A 141 -10.65 21.72 -5.35
C ALA A 141 -10.78 21.97 -6.87
N LYS A 142 -9.80 21.52 -7.67
CA LYS A 142 -9.87 21.60 -9.14
C LYS A 142 -10.97 20.70 -9.69
N ARG A 143 -11.08 19.47 -9.16
CA ARG A 143 -12.11 18.51 -9.57
C ARG A 143 -13.51 18.99 -9.21
N THR A 144 -13.71 19.58 -8.03
CA THR A 144 -15.00 20.18 -7.66
C THR A 144 -15.35 21.40 -8.50
N LYS A 145 -14.39 22.29 -8.80
CA LYS A 145 -14.62 23.43 -9.72
C LYS A 145 -15.01 22.97 -11.13
N ARG A 146 -14.38 21.92 -11.65
CA ARG A 146 -14.72 21.35 -12.96
C ARG A 146 -16.14 20.79 -12.98
N TYR A 147 -16.51 20.02 -11.95
CA TYR A 147 -17.85 19.47 -11.78
C TYR A 147 -18.93 20.56 -11.73
N ILE A 148 -18.69 21.64 -10.99
CA ILE A 148 -19.65 22.76 -10.89
C ILE A 148 -19.81 23.47 -12.25
N ARG A 149 -18.71 23.70 -12.98
CA ARG A 149 -18.75 24.32 -14.31
C ARG A 149 -19.52 23.47 -15.34
N GLU A 150 -19.30 22.15 -15.34
CA GLU A 150 -19.95 21.24 -16.28
C GLU A 150 -21.47 21.15 -16.04
N ASN A 151 -21.93 21.24 -14.79
CA ASN A 151 -23.38 21.19 -14.46
C ASN A 151 -24.11 22.53 -14.60
N GLN A 152 -23.42 23.68 -14.51
CA GLN A 152 -24.04 24.99 -14.78
C GLN A 152 -24.22 25.27 -16.29
N ALA A 153 -23.45 24.61 -17.15
CA ALA A 153 -23.56 24.77 -18.60
C ALA A 153 -24.75 24.01 -19.22
N SER A 154 -25.36 23.07 -18.49
CA SER A 154 -26.54 22.30 -18.94
C SER A 154 -27.90 22.96 -18.61
N GLU A 155 -27.92 24.12 -17.95
CA GLU A 155 -29.14 24.86 -17.58
C GLU A 155 -29.34 26.15 -18.41
N ALA A 156 -28.87 26.21 -19.66
CA ALA A 156 -29.27 27.29 -20.57
C ALA A 156 -30.73 27.08 -21.03
N PRO A 157 -31.63 28.07 -20.94
CA PRO A 157 -33.02 27.91 -21.35
C PRO A 157 -33.12 27.68 -22.87
N PRO A 158 -34.08 26.87 -23.35
CA PRO A 158 -34.28 26.67 -24.78
C PRO A 158 -34.68 28.00 -25.45
N ASN A 159 -33.94 28.35 -26.49
CA ASN A 159 -34.16 29.52 -27.33
C ASN A 159 -35.54 29.42 -28.03
N PRO A 160 -36.37 30.47 -28.06
CA PRO A 160 -37.68 30.38 -28.72
C PRO A 160 -37.54 30.29 -30.25
N THR A 161 -38.11 29.22 -30.79
CA THR A 161 -38.32 28.90 -32.20
C THR A 161 -38.80 30.12 -33.00
N THR A 162 -38.01 30.55 -33.99
CA THR A 162 -38.51 31.42 -35.06
C THR A 162 -38.93 30.53 -36.22
N GLN A 163 -40.23 30.52 -36.53
CA GLN A 163 -40.81 29.76 -37.64
C GLN A 163 -40.31 30.32 -38.98
N GLU A 164 -39.75 29.44 -39.82
CA GLU A 164 -39.44 29.72 -41.21
C GLU A 164 -40.76 29.88 -42.00
N SER A 165 -40.97 31.06 -42.59
CA SER A 165 -42.00 31.28 -43.60
C SER A 165 -41.51 30.75 -44.94
N MET A 166 -41.81 29.49 -45.26
CA MET A 166 -41.72 28.98 -46.62
C MET A 166 -43.01 29.37 -47.38
N THR A 167 -42.82 30.22 -48.36
CA THR A 167 -43.77 30.49 -49.43
C THR A 167 -43.95 29.23 -50.28
N GLU A 168 -45.14 28.65 -50.29
CA GLU A 168 -45.55 27.73 -51.35
C GLU A 168 -46.88 28.17 -51.96
N ARG A 169 -46.85 28.26 -53.28
CA ARG A 169 -47.95 28.62 -54.17
C ARG A 169 -48.81 27.38 -54.32
N SER A 170 -50.12 27.52 -54.16
CA SER A 170 -51.08 26.47 -54.54
C SER A 170 -52.18 27.05 -55.41
N ASP A 171 -52.37 26.38 -56.53
CA ASP A 171 -53.23 26.66 -57.66
C ASP A 171 -54.65 27.10 -57.31
N THR A 172 -55.10 28.10 -58.06
CA THR A 172 -56.51 28.47 -58.24
C THR A 172 -57.23 27.34 -58.98
N GLY A 173 -58.20 26.70 -58.33
CA GLY A 173 -59.04 25.69 -58.99
C GLY A 173 -60.36 25.51 -58.26
N GLY A 174 -61.36 26.32 -58.62
CA GLY A 174 -62.76 25.98 -58.39
C GLY A 174 -63.66 27.15 -58.04
N VAL A 175 -64.42 27.62 -59.03
CA VAL A 175 -65.88 27.80 -58.88
C VAL A 175 -66.53 27.67 -60.25
N ALA A 176 -67.54 26.81 -60.30
CA ALA A 176 -68.44 26.63 -61.43
C ALA A 176 -69.39 27.84 -61.57
N ASN A 177 -69.85 28.02 -62.82
CA ASN A 177 -70.94 28.87 -63.31
C ASN A 177 -72.03 29.26 -62.30
N VAL A 178 -72.60 30.46 -62.50
CA VAL A 178 -74.04 30.68 -62.79
C VAL A 178 -74.28 32.20 -63.05
N PHE A 179 -74.93 32.47 -64.19
CA PHE A 179 -75.38 33.75 -64.80
C PHE A 179 -74.37 34.69 -65.45
#